data_AF-A0A8B7W0G0-F1
#
_entry.id   AF-A0A8B7W0G0-F1
#
_cell.length_a   1.000
_cell.length_b   1.000
_cell.length_c   1.000
_cell.angle_alpha   90.00
_cell.angle_beta   90.00
_cell.angle_gamma   90.00
#
_symmetry.space_group_name_H-M   'P 1'
#
loop_
_entity.id
_entity.type
_entity.pdbx_description
1 polymer ?
#
loop_
_entity_poly.entity_id
_entity_poly.type
_entity_poly.pdbx_seq_one_letter_code
_entity_poly.pdbx_strand_id
1 'polypeptide(L)'
;SKDIELSDDPYDCIRLSVENVPCIVTLCKIGCRHVVDATLQEEACSLASLLVSVTSKGVVTCMRKVGKGSLDPESIFEMMETGKRVGKVLHASLQSVLHKEESLGPKRQKVGFLG
;
A
#
# COMPACT_ATOMS: atom_id res chain seq x y z
N SER A 1 33.03 -22.49 -16.91
CA SER A 1 32.52 -21.12 -16.73
C SER A 1 31.02 -21.17 -16.71
N LYS A 2 30.34 -20.36 -15.88
CA LYS A 2 28.91 -20.11 -16.09
C LYS A 2 28.83 -18.95 -17.05
N ASP A 3 28.49 -19.23 -18.29
CA ASP A 3 28.27 -18.22 -19.31
C ASP A 3 26.89 -17.59 -19.08
N ILE A 4 26.78 -16.28 -19.31
CA ILE A 4 25.54 -15.53 -19.17
C ILE A 4 24.90 -15.46 -20.55
N GLU A 5 23.72 -16.05 -20.69
CA GLU A 5 22.89 -15.96 -21.90
C GLU A 5 21.91 -14.81 -21.74
N LEU A 6 21.81 -13.96 -22.76
CA LEU A 6 20.93 -12.79 -22.80
C LEU A 6 20.01 -12.92 -24.01
N SER A 7 18.76 -12.49 -23.85
CA SER A 7 17.82 -12.38 -24.96
C SER A 7 18.09 -11.10 -25.76
N ASP A 8 18.03 -11.20 -27.08
CA ASP A 8 18.14 -10.05 -28.00
C ASP A 8 16.77 -9.38 -28.24
N ASP A 9 15.66 -9.97 -27.78
CA ASP A 9 14.32 -9.39 -27.88
C ASP A 9 14.02 -8.50 -26.66
N PRO A 10 13.84 -7.17 -26.82
CA PRO A 10 13.52 -6.28 -25.71
C PRO A 10 12.14 -6.53 -25.08
N TYR A 11 11.27 -7.30 -25.73
CA TYR A 11 9.96 -7.70 -25.19
C TYR A 11 9.99 -9.04 -24.45
N ASP A 12 11.10 -9.78 -24.54
CA ASP A 12 11.31 -11.04 -23.83
C ASP A 12 11.74 -10.78 -22.38
N CYS A 13 10.80 -10.23 -21.62
CA CYS A 13 10.95 -9.87 -20.21
C CYS A 13 10.09 -10.78 -19.32
N ILE A 14 10.65 -11.24 -18.19
CA ILE A 14 9.89 -11.99 -17.19
C ILE A 14 9.09 -11.01 -16.32
N ARG A 15 7.76 -11.13 -16.33
CA ARG A 15 6.89 -10.35 -15.44
C ARG A 15 6.67 -11.05 -14.10
N LEU A 16 7.04 -10.37 -13.02
CA LEU A 16 6.78 -10.85 -11.66
C LEU A 16 5.30 -10.70 -11.29
N SER A 17 4.75 -11.70 -10.62
CA SER A 17 3.40 -11.62 -10.05
C SER A 17 3.39 -10.76 -8.79
N VAL A 18 2.49 -9.78 -8.75
CA VAL A 18 2.32 -8.84 -7.63
C VAL A 18 1.06 -9.12 -6.80
N GLU A 19 0.37 -10.23 -7.05
CA GLU A 19 -0.93 -10.53 -6.41
C GLU A 19 -0.88 -10.57 -4.88
N ASN A 20 0.25 -11.03 -4.33
CA ASN A 20 0.47 -11.16 -2.89
C ASN A 20 1.27 -10.00 -2.29
N VAL A 21 1.63 -8.98 -3.08
CA VAL A 21 2.31 -7.79 -2.56
C VAL A 21 1.32 -7.01 -1.70
N PRO A 22 1.64 -6.76 -0.42
CA PRO A 22 0.73 -6.05 0.47
C PRO A 22 0.78 -4.54 0.25
N CYS A 23 -0.35 -3.88 0.47
CA CYS A 23 -0.42 -2.43 0.60
C CYS A 23 -0.35 -2.04 2.07
N ILE A 24 0.36 -0.95 2.37
CA ILE A 24 0.48 -0.42 3.74
C ILE A 24 -0.63 0.61 3.95
N VAL A 25 -1.35 0.48 5.05
CA VAL A 25 -2.34 1.45 5.52
C VAL A 25 -1.88 1.97 6.87
N THR A 26 -1.78 3.29 7.00
CA THR A 26 -1.44 3.96 8.25
C THR A 26 -2.69 4.54 8.88
N LEU A 27 -2.94 4.18 10.14
CA LEU A 27 -4.04 4.70 10.94
C LEU A 27 -3.50 5.51 12.11
N CYS A 28 -3.88 6.78 12.21
CA CYS A 28 -3.44 7.68 13.29
C CYS A 28 -4.59 7.89 14.28
N LYS A 29 -4.31 7.75 15.58
CA LYS A 29 -5.32 7.98 16.63
C LYS A 29 -5.32 9.45 17.06
N ILE A 30 -6.45 10.12 16.84
CA ILE A 30 -6.68 11.52 17.22
C ILE A 30 -7.86 11.54 18.20
N GLY A 31 -7.56 11.86 19.46
CA GLY A 31 -8.56 11.76 20.54
C GLY A 31 -9.14 10.35 20.67
N CYS A 32 -10.46 10.23 20.54
CA CYS A 32 -11.21 8.95 20.65
C CYS A 32 -11.54 8.31 19.28
N ARG A 33 -10.90 8.75 18.20
CA ARG A 33 -11.14 8.22 16.84
C ARG A 33 -9.82 7.96 16.12
N HIS A 34 -9.86 7.18 15.06
CA HIS A 34 -8.73 6.97 14.15
C HIS A 34 -9.04 7.51 12.76
N VAL A 35 -7.99 8.04 12.12
CA VAL A 35 -8.02 8.58 10.77
C VAL A 35 -7.02 7.79 9.92
N VAL A 36 -7.38 7.56 8.65
CA VAL A 36 -6.52 6.90 7.66
C VAL A 36 -5.97 7.98 6.74
N ASP A 37 -4.70 7.84 6.32
CA ASP A 37 -4.01 8.83 5.47
C ASP A 37 -3.98 10.22 6.12
N ALA A 38 -3.59 10.25 7.40
CA ALA A 38 -3.50 11.49 8.16
C ALA A 38 -2.49 12.45 7.51
N THR A 39 -2.91 13.68 7.31
CA THR A 39 -2.03 14.77 6.88
C THR A 39 -0.97 15.08 7.94
N LEU A 40 0.10 15.78 7.55
CA LEU A 40 1.15 16.17 8.50
C LEU A 40 0.61 16.95 9.71
N GLN A 41 -0.40 17.79 9.49
CA GLN A 41 -1.06 18.55 10.54
C GLN A 41 -1.86 17.64 11.48
N GLU A 42 -2.54 16.63 10.96
CA GLU A 42 -3.30 15.65 11.74
C GLU A 42 -2.39 14.69 12.50
N GLU A 43 -1.28 14.26 11.89
CA GLU A 43 -0.25 13.45 12.55
C GLU A 43 0.38 14.18 13.74
N ALA A 44 0.57 15.49 13.65
CA ALA A 44 1.08 16.30 14.77
C ALA A 44 0.11 16.32 15.98
N CYS A 45 -1.18 16.07 15.76
CA CYS A 45 -2.19 15.93 16.81
C CYS A 45 -2.34 14.50 17.33
N SER A 46 -1.67 13.52 16.69
CA SER A 46 -1.70 12.11 17.08
C SER A 46 -0.51 11.75 17.98
N LEU A 47 -0.75 10.92 18.98
CA LEU A 47 0.31 10.40 19.86
C LEU A 47 0.82 9.02 19.42
N ALA A 48 -0.01 8.27 18.69
CA ALA A 48 0.30 6.92 18.24
C ALA A 48 -0.42 6.58 16.93
N SER A 49 0.26 5.82 16.08
CA SER A 49 -0.27 5.32 14.83
C SER A 49 -0.04 3.82 14.69
N LEU A 50 -0.87 3.16 13.90
CA LEU A 50 -0.78 1.75 13.58
C LEU A 50 -0.60 1.59 12.07
N LEU A 51 0.51 0.97 11.66
CA LEU A 51 0.73 0.56 10.29
C LEU A 51 0.25 -0.88 10.14
N VAL A 52 -0.56 -1.12 9.12
CA VAL A 52 -1.11 -2.44 8.79
C VAL A 52 -0.80 -2.73 7.34
N SER A 53 -0.12 -3.85 7.08
CA SER A 53 0.18 -4.32 5.72
C SER A 53 -0.82 -5.40 5.32
N VAL A 54 -1.54 -5.18 4.23
CA VAL A 54 -2.70 -6.00 3.84
C VAL A 54 -2.56 -6.45 2.40
N THR A 55 -2.69 -7.75 2.15
CA THR A 55 -2.72 -8.31 0.79
C THR A 55 -4.08 -8.11 0.12
N SER A 56 -4.16 -8.34 -1.20
CA SER A 56 -5.42 -8.35 -1.97
C SER A 56 -6.52 -9.22 -1.33
N LYS A 57 -6.14 -10.35 -0.73
CA LYS A 57 -7.06 -11.29 -0.05
C LYS A 57 -7.52 -10.79 1.34
N GLY A 58 -6.87 -9.76 1.87
CA GLY A 58 -7.12 -9.22 3.21
C GLY A 58 -6.36 -9.93 4.32
N VAL A 59 -5.26 -10.62 3.99
CA VAL A 59 -4.36 -11.18 4.99
C VAL A 59 -3.48 -10.05 5.50
N VAL A 60 -3.42 -9.89 6.81
CA VAL A 60 -2.50 -8.94 7.46
C VAL A 60 -1.14 -9.60 7.56
N THR A 61 -0.15 -9.05 6.86
CA THR A 61 1.23 -9.58 6.84
C THR A 61 2.09 -8.96 7.92
N CYS A 62 1.86 -7.69 8.24
CA CYS A 62 2.58 -6.95 9.25
C CYS A 62 1.64 -5.97 9.96
N MET A 63 1.84 -5.81 11.26
CA MET A 63 1.23 -4.76 12.06
C MET A 63 2.30 -4.13 12.93
N ARG A 64 2.42 -2.80 12.91
CA ARG A 64 3.44 -2.07 13.67
C ARG A 64 2.85 -0.81 14.28
N LYS A 65 2.99 -0.66 15.61
CA LYS A 65 2.70 0.59 16.30
C LYS A 65 3.89 1.54 16.18
N VAL A 66 3.61 2.79 15.84
CA VAL A 66 4.58 3.89 15.75
C VAL A 66 4.05 5.07 16.58
N GLY A 67 4.94 5.99 16.97
CA GLY A 67 4.62 7.13 17.83
C GLY A 67 5.00 6.89 19.29
N LYS A 68 4.97 7.97 20.08
CA LYS A 68 5.48 8.00 21.46
C LYS A 68 4.40 7.71 22.52
N GLY A 69 3.11 7.80 22.16
CA GLY A 69 1.97 7.54 23.05
C GLY A 69 1.58 6.08 23.16
N SER A 70 0.60 5.77 24.01
CA SER A 70 0.00 4.43 24.12
C SER A 70 -1.19 4.27 23.16
N LEU A 71 -1.58 3.02 22.93
CA LEU A 71 -2.86 2.65 22.30
C LEU A 71 -3.54 1.64 23.21
N ASP A 72 -4.83 1.83 23.43
CA ASP A 72 -5.66 0.84 24.10
C ASP A 72 -5.85 -0.39 23.19
N PRO A 73 -5.86 -1.62 23.76
CA PRO A 73 -5.98 -2.84 22.97
C PRO A 73 -7.26 -2.93 22.14
N GLU A 74 -8.38 -2.37 22.64
CA GLU A 74 -9.66 -2.35 21.94
C GLU A 74 -9.59 -1.53 20.65
N SER A 75 -9.02 -0.32 20.71
CA SER A 75 -8.75 0.50 19.52
C SER A 75 -7.82 -0.19 18.54
N ILE A 76 -6.86 -1.00 18.98
CA ILE A 76 -5.97 -1.73 18.05
C ILE A 76 -6.80 -2.71 17.19
N PHE A 77 -7.78 -3.41 17.78
CA PHE A 77 -8.66 -4.30 17.01
C PHE A 77 -9.50 -3.52 16.00
N GLU A 78 -10.09 -2.40 16.39
CA GLU A 78 -10.87 -1.54 15.48
C GLU A 78 -10.01 -0.96 14.35
N MET A 79 -8.80 -0.49 14.68
CA MET A 79 -7.83 0.04 13.72
C MET A 79 -7.35 -1.04 12.76
N MET A 80 -7.11 -2.26 13.24
CA MET A 80 -6.72 -3.40 12.40
C MET A 80 -7.83 -3.80 11.44
N GLU A 81 -9.08 -3.87 11.90
CA GLU A 81 -10.22 -4.18 11.02
C GLU A 81 -10.43 -3.09 9.97
N THR A 82 -10.33 -1.83 10.38
CA THR A 82 -10.39 -0.67 9.48
C THR A 82 -9.26 -0.74 8.44
N GLY A 83 -8.03 -1.01 8.88
CA GLY A 83 -6.86 -1.15 8.00
C GLY A 83 -7.04 -2.27 6.98
N LYS A 84 -7.58 -3.43 7.40
CA LYS A 84 -7.90 -4.54 6.49
C LYS A 84 -8.93 -4.13 5.43
N ARG A 85 -9.99 -3.43 5.84
CA ARG A 85 -11.06 -3.00 4.95
C ARG A 85 -10.55 -1.99 3.91
N VAL A 86 -9.83 -0.97 4.36
CA VAL A 86 -9.25 0.05 3.47
C VAL A 86 -8.19 -0.56 2.56
N GLY A 87 -7.32 -1.43 3.09
CA GLY A 87 -6.28 -2.10 2.32
C GLY A 87 -6.85 -2.91 1.15
N LYS A 88 -7.97 -3.60 1.33
CA LYS A 88 -8.66 -4.31 0.23
C LYS A 88 -9.17 -3.36 -0.85
N VAL A 89 -9.82 -2.26 -0.46
CA VAL A 89 -10.36 -1.27 -1.40
C VAL A 89 -9.24 -0.62 -2.19
N LEU A 90 -8.13 -0.27 -1.51
CA LEU A 90 -6.95 0.31 -2.13
C LEU A 90 -6.31 -0.65 -3.14
N HIS A 91 -6.15 -1.92 -2.77
CA HIS A 91 -5.56 -2.94 -3.63
C HIS A 91 -6.40 -3.16 -4.90
N ALA A 92 -7.72 -3.31 -4.76
CA ALA A 92 -8.64 -3.47 -5.89
C ALA A 92 -8.63 -2.26 -6.83
N SER A 93 -8.63 -1.04 -6.27
CA SER A 93 -8.61 0.20 -7.04
C SER A 93 -7.28 0.36 -7.81
N LEU A 94 -6.15 0.11 -7.13
CA LEU A 94 -4.83 0.16 -7.74
C LEU A 94 -4.71 -0.86 -8.88
N GLN A 95 -5.15 -2.09 -8.66
CA GLN A 95 -5.10 -3.14 -9.66
C GLN A 95 -5.93 -2.79 -10.90
N SER A 96 -7.10 -2.17 -10.72
CA SER A 96 -7.95 -1.70 -11.82
C SER A 96 -7.27 -0.60 -12.64
N VAL A 97 -6.65 0.38 -11.97
CA VAL A 97 -5.94 1.49 -12.62
C VAL A 97 -4.72 0.98 -13.40
N LEU A 98 -3.95 0.06 -12.83
CA LEU A 98 -2.77 -0.52 -13.49
C LEU A 98 -3.16 -1.30 -14.76
N HIS A 99 -4.20 -2.14 -14.71
CA HIS A 99 -4.69 -2.84 -15.90
C HIS A 99 -5.21 -1.89 -16.97
N LYS A 100 -5.89 -0.82 -16.56
CA LYS A 100 -6.36 0.20 -17.48
C LYS A 100 -5.19 0.90 -18.17
N GLU A 101 -4.17 1.32 -17.42
CA GLU A 101 -2.99 1.99 -18.00
C GLU A 101 -2.23 1.06 -18.95
N GLU A 102 -2.09 -0.21 -18.59
CA GLU A 102 -1.48 -1.23 -19.47
C GLU A 102 -2.27 -1.42 -20.77
N SER A 103 -3.60 -1.39 -20.71
CA SER A 103 -4.47 -1.55 -21.88
C SER A 103 -4.38 -0.39 -22.88
N LEU A 104 -4.00 0.81 -22.43
CA LEU A 104 -3.82 1.99 -23.28
C LEU A 104 -2.54 1.90 -24.14
N GLY A 105 -1.59 1.06 -23.72
CA GLY A 105 -0.38 0.75 -24.47
C GLY A 105 0.52 1.98 -24.75
N PRO A 106 1.44 1.89 -25.72
CA PRO A 106 2.44 2.92 -25.99
C PRO A 106 1.87 4.22 -26.57
N LYS A 107 0.60 4.23 -26.99
CA LYS A 107 -0.10 5.41 -27.51
C LYS A 107 -0.49 6.39 -26.40
N ARG A 108 -0.49 5.94 -25.14
CA ARG A 108 -0.73 6.79 -23.97
C ARG A 108 0.42 7.76 -23.80
N GLN A 109 0.15 9.06 -23.96
CA GLN A 109 1.13 10.09 -23.63
C GLN A 109 1.46 10.00 -22.14
N LYS A 110 2.71 9.64 -21.83
CA LYS A 110 3.22 9.62 -20.47
C LYS A 110 3.45 11.06 -20.03
N VAL A 111 2.70 11.50 -19.03
CA VAL A 111 2.86 12.81 -18.42
C VAL A 111 3.52 12.61 -17.05
N GLY A 112 4.59 13.34 -16.81
CA GLY A 112 5.38 13.29 -15.58
C GLY A 112 6.19 14.57 -15.44
N PHE A 113 6.85 14.75 -14.30
CA PHE A 113 7.73 15.89 -14.11
C PHE A 113 8.86 15.85 -15.15
N LEU A 114 8.96 16.93 -15.95
CA LEU A 114 10.08 17.16 -16.85
C LEU A 114 11.25 17.64 -15.96
N GLY A 115 12.12 16.71 -15.59
CA GLY A 115 13.46 17.02 -15.07
C GLY A 115 14.43 16.99 -16.22
#